data_AF-A0A2A5SP96-F1
#
_entry.id   AF-A0A2A5SP96-F1
#
_cell.length_a   1.000
_cell.length_b   1.000
_cell.length_c   1.000
_cell.angle_alpha   90.00
_cell.angle_beta   90.00
_cell.angle_gamma   90.00
#
_symmetry.space_group_name_H-M   'P 1'
#
loop_
_entity.id
_entity.type
_entity.pdbx_description
1 polymer ?
#
loop_
_entity_poly.entity_id
_entity_poly.type
_entity_poly.pdbx_seq_one_letter_code
_entity_poly.pdbx_strand_id
1 'polypeptide(L)' 'MDQVTKIITALGVGITAAAAIGVIMSWLKLKEGLEAEDARNINKGALGLALNGATLVIIGGLVAFVIAKLTGIVG' A
#
# COMPACT_ATOMS: atom_id res chain seq x y z
N MET A 1 23.44 -7.04 3.27
CA MET A 1 22.35 -7.28 2.30
C MET A 1 22.94 -7.35 0.92
N ASP A 2 22.67 -8.43 0.19
CA ASP A 2 23.09 -8.59 -1.20
C ASP A 2 22.42 -7.52 -2.11
N GLN A 3 22.99 -7.29 -3.30
CA GLN A 3 22.52 -6.31 -4.27
C GLN A 3 21.08 -6.57 -4.73
N VAL A 4 20.67 -7.83 -4.88
CA VAL A 4 19.30 -8.26 -5.20
C VAL A 4 18.33 -7.88 -4.07
N THR A 5 18.68 -8.16 -2.82
CA THR A 5 17.89 -7.77 -1.64
C THR A 5 17.69 -6.25 -1.55
N LYS A 6 18.72 -5.45 -1.85
CA LYS A 6 18.63 -3.98 -1.87
C LYS A 6 17.65 -3.47 -2.93
N ILE A 7 17.71 -4.02 -4.14
CA ILE A 7 16.82 -3.64 -5.26
C ILE A 7 15.36 -3.96 -4.91
N ILE A 8 15.09 -5.16 -4.39
CA ILE A 8 13.73 -5.58 -4.00
C ILE A 8 13.19 -4.69 -2.88
N THR A 9 14.02 -4.34 -1.90
CA THR A 9 13.62 -3.45 -0.82
C THR A 9 13.28 -2.05 -1.35
N ALA A 10 14.11 -1.49 -2.24
CA ALA A 10 13.87 -0.18 -2.83
C ALA A 10 12.57 -0.15 -3.69
N LEU A 11 12.33 -1.19 -4.49
CA LEU A 11 11.08 -1.33 -5.25
C LEU A 11 9.88 -1.47 -4.31
N GLY A 12 9.99 -2.30 -3.28
CA GLY A 12 8.96 -2.46 -2.26
C GLY A 12 8.59 -1.16 -1.57
N VAL A 13 9.59 -0.35 -1.19
CA VAL A 13 9.39 0.98 -0.61
C VAL A 13 8.68 1.92 -1.60
N GLY A 14 9.09 1.95 -2.87
CA GLY A 14 8.48 2.80 -3.89
C GLY A 14 7.00 2.46 -4.13
N ILE A 15 6.66 1.17 -4.25
CA ILE A 15 5.27 0.72 -4.46
C ILE A 15 4.44 0.99 -3.20
N THR A 16 5.00 0.75 -2.00
CA THR A 16 4.32 1.05 -0.72
C THR A 16 4.03 2.55 -0.59
N ALA A 17 4.96 3.41 -0.98
CA ALA A 17 4.75 4.87 -0.97
C ALA A 17 3.61 5.29 -1.90
N ALA A 18 3.55 4.74 -3.12
CA ALA A 18 2.47 5.02 -4.06
C ALA A 18 1.10 4.58 -3.52
N ALA A 19 1.01 3.40 -2.92
CA ALA A 19 -0.23 2.90 -2.32
C ALA A 19 -0.63 3.72 -1.07
N ALA A 20 0.33 4.19 -0.27
CA ALA A 20 0.08 5.09 0.86
C ALA A 20 -0.51 6.44 0.41
N ILE A 21 0.00 7.01 -0.69
CA ILE A 21 -0.59 8.21 -1.30
C ILE A 21 -2.04 7.93 -1.74
N GLY A 22 -2.31 6.77 -2.32
CA GLY A 22 -3.67 6.34 -2.68
C GLY A 22 -4.62 6.27 -1.48
N VAL A 23 -4.16 5.74 -0.33
CA VAL A 23 -4.92 5.75 0.93
C VAL A 23 -5.22 7.17 1.38
N ILE A 24 -4.23 8.07 1.36
CA ILE A 24 -4.40 9.47 1.77
C ILE A 24 -5.44 10.18 0.88
N MET A 25 -5.34 10.04 -0.44
CA MET A 25 -6.33 10.65 -1.34
C MET A 25 -7.74 10.08 -1.14
N SER A 26 -7.84 8.77 -0.88
CA SER A 26 -9.13 8.11 -0.61
C SER A 26 -9.74 8.58 0.71
N TRP A 27 -8.90 8.81 1.73
CA TRP A 27 -9.31 9.40 3.01
C TRP A 27 -9.85 10.82 2.83
N LEU A 28 -9.13 11.67 2.08
CA LEU A 28 -9.57 13.04 1.81
C LEU A 28 -10.92 13.07 1.10
N LYS A 29 -11.11 12.17 0.12
CA LYS A 29 -12.38 12.04 -0.61
C LYS A 29 -13.53 11.54 0.27
N LEU A 30 -13.25 10.60 1.17
CA LEU A 30 -14.23 10.14 2.15
C LEU A 30 -14.65 11.29 3.07
N LYS A 31 -13.67 12.03 3.59
CA LYS A 31 -13.90 13.19 4.46
C LYS A 31 -14.76 14.25 3.75
N GLU A 32 -14.39 14.63 2.52
CA GLU A 32 -15.15 15.58 1.72
C GLU A 32 -16.59 15.10 1.48
N GLY A 33 -16.78 13.81 1.19
CA GLY A 33 -18.11 13.22 1.04
C GLY A 33 -18.94 13.25 2.32
N LEU A 34 -18.32 13.05 3.49
CA LEU A 34 -19.01 13.14 4.79
C LEU A 34 -19.37 14.58 5.14
N GLU A 35 -18.51 15.54 4.85
CA GLU A 35 -18.75 16.97 5.10
C GLU A 35 -19.85 17.54 4.18
N ALA A 36 -19.94 17.03 2.94
CA ALA A 36 -20.93 17.46 1.94
C ALA A 36 -22.19 16.59 1.88
N GLU A 37 -22.32 15.58 2.74
CA GLU A 37 -23.36 14.53 2.69
C GLU A 37 -23.52 13.86 1.30
N ASP A 38 -22.44 13.81 0.51
CA ASP A 38 -22.41 13.19 -0.81
C ASP A 38 -22.07 11.69 -0.71
N ALA A 39 -23.12 10.87 -0.79
CA ALA A 39 -23.02 9.41 -0.81
C ALA A 39 -22.07 8.86 -1.88
N ARG A 40 -21.89 9.55 -3.02
CA ARG A 40 -20.99 9.10 -4.09
C ARG A 40 -19.53 9.23 -3.67
N ASN A 41 -19.16 10.36 -3.08
CA ASN A 41 -17.81 10.59 -2.59
C ASN A 41 -17.49 9.73 -1.36
N ILE A 42 -18.46 9.52 -0.48
CA ILE A 42 -18.34 8.57 0.64
C ILE A 42 -18.03 7.17 0.12
N ASN A 43 -18.83 6.65 -0.82
CA ASN A 43 -18.63 5.30 -1.34
C ASN A 43 -17.29 5.15 -2.08
N LYS A 44 -16.91 6.14 -2.90
CA LYS A 44 -15.61 6.13 -3.60
C LYS A 44 -14.42 6.22 -2.63
N GLY A 45 -14.52 7.05 -1.59
CA GLY A 45 -13.49 7.19 -0.58
C GLY A 45 -13.33 5.90 0.24
N ALA A 46 -14.44 5.33 0.72
CA ALA A 46 -14.44 4.07 1.47
C ALA A 46 -13.88 2.90 0.64
N LEU A 47 -14.33 2.74 -0.61
CA LEU A 47 -13.83 1.71 -1.52
C LEU A 47 -12.34 1.92 -1.83
N GLY A 48 -11.91 3.17 -2.04
CA GLY A 48 -10.51 3.52 -2.26
C GLY A 48 -9.63 3.20 -1.05
N LEU A 49 -10.11 3.45 0.17
CA LEU A 49 -9.40 3.06 1.39
C LEU A 49 -9.25 1.54 1.52
N ALA A 50 -10.33 0.80 1.25
CA ALA A 50 -10.30 -0.65 1.30
C ALA A 50 -9.32 -1.26 0.28
N LEU A 51 -9.37 -0.80 -0.98
CA LEU A 51 -8.48 -1.28 -2.04
C LEU A 51 -7.02 -0.90 -1.82
N ASN A 52 -6.74 0.37 -1.53
CA ASN A 52 -5.36 0.83 -1.34
C ASN A 52 -4.77 0.26 -0.03
N GLY A 53 -5.59 0.13 1.02
CA GLY A 53 -5.21 -0.52 2.27
C GLY A 53 -4.89 -2.01 2.10
N ALA A 54 -5.75 -2.76 1.40
CA ALA A 54 -5.48 -4.16 1.09
C ALA A 54 -4.23 -4.32 0.22
N THR A 55 -4.03 -3.43 -0.75
CA THR A 55 -2.84 -3.41 -1.61
C THR A 55 -1.56 -3.21 -0.79
N LEU A 56 -1.55 -2.29 0.18
CA LEU A 56 -0.42 -2.10 1.10
C LEU A 56 -0.07 -3.37 1.89
N VAL A 57 -1.09 -4.06 2.42
CA VAL A 57 -0.89 -5.30 3.18
C VAL A 57 -0.28 -6.39 2.29
N ILE A 58 -0.80 -6.55 1.07
CA ILE A 58 -0.31 -7.54 0.11
C ILE A 58 1.14 -7.26 -0.30
N ILE A 59 1.46 -6.02 -0.65
CA ILE A 59 2.83 -5.64 -1.05
C ILE A 59 3.79 -5.80 0.12
N GLY A 60 3.43 -5.33 1.32
CA GLY A 60 4.25 -5.50 2.51
C GLY A 60 4.53 -6.97 2.81
N GLY A 61 3.50 -7.81 2.73
CA GLY A 61 3.63 -9.27 2.88
C GLY A 61 4.53 -9.92 1.83
N LEU A 62 4.38 -9.53 0.56
CA LEU A 62 5.22 -10.04 -0.54
C LEU A 62 6.68 -9.65 -0.39
N VAL A 63 6.97 -8.38 -0.07
CA VAL A 63 8.34 -7.89 0.14
C VAL A 63 8.98 -8.63 1.32
N ALA A 64 8.27 -8.73 2.45
CA ALA A 64 8.75 -9.47 3.61
C ALA A 64 9.00 -10.96 3.31
N PHE A 65 8.10 -11.60 2.57
CA PHE A 65 8.24 -13.00 2.15
C PHE A 65 9.47 -13.21 1.26
N VAL A 66 9.68 -12.34 0.27
CA VAL A 66 10.84 -12.43 -0.63
C VAL A 66 12.14 -12.22 0.13
N ILE A 67 12.19 -11.24 1.04
CA ILE A 67 13.37 -11.03 1.90
C ILE A 67 13.64 -12.26 2.76
N ALA A 68 12.61 -12.84 3.40
CA ALA A 68 12.74 -14.04 4.23
C ALA A 68 13.24 -15.27 3.44
N LYS A 69 12.82 -15.43 2.18
CA LYS A 69 13.33 -16.47 1.29
C LYS A 69 14.79 -16.22 0.92
N LEU A 70 15.16 -14.97 0.60
CA LEU A 70 16.54 -14.64 0.29
C LEU A 70 17.49 -14.84 1.47
N THR A 71 17.07 -14.50 2.69
CA THR A 71 17.88 -14.77 3.89
C THR A 71 17.93 -16.24 4.26
N GLY A 72 16.85 -17.00 4.05
CA GLY A 72 16.81 -18.45 4.31
C GLY A 72 17.52 -19.32 3.26
N ILE A 73 17.78 -18.81 2.06
CA ILE A 73 18.56 -19.49 1.01
C ILE A 73 20.07 -19.25 1.18
N VAL A 74 20.47 -18.20 1.89
CA VAL A 74 21.87 -17.79 2.13
C VAL A 74 22.36 -18.21 3.53
N GLY A 75 21.59 -19.06 4.23
CA GLY A 75 21.92 -19.63 5.54
C GLY A 75 22.64 -20.97 5.46
#